data_AF-A0A2W5TFI6-F1
#
_entry.id   AF-A0A2W5TFI6-F1
#
_cell.length_a   1.000
_cell.length_b   1.000
_cell.length_c   1.000
_cell.angle_alpha   90.00
_cell.angle_beta   90.00
_cell.angle_gamma   90.00
#
_symmetry.space_group_name_H-M   'P 1'
#
loop_
_entity.id
_entity.type
_entity.pdbx_description
1 polymer ?
#
loop_
_entity_poly.entity_id
_entity_poly.type
_entity_poly.pdbx_seq_one_letter_code
_entity_poly.pdbx_strand_id
1 'polypeptide(L)' 'MTADGGTLLIAGPFDWKCAAKIDGAAVMQGAPMVVKPGKHVVACDHESIEVHVAAGTTVKVDYFGP' A
#
# COMPACT_ATOMS: atom_id res chain seq x y z
N MET A 1 17.95 -2.72 16.44
CA MET A 1 17.32 -2.93 15.12
C MET A 1 16.04 -2.14 15.13
N THR A 2 16.13 -0.85 14.86
CA THR A 2 15.00 0.06 15.04
C THR A 2 14.04 -0.15 13.87
N ALA A 3 12.78 -0.45 14.18
CA ALA A 3 11.72 -0.49 13.19
C ALA A 3 11.42 0.94 12.72
N ASP A 4 12.32 1.51 11.91
CA ASP A 4 12.19 2.88 11.39
C ASP A 4 11.25 2.93 10.18
N GLY A 5 10.68 1.80 9.77
CA GLY A 5 9.69 1.71 8.70
C GLY A 5 8.26 1.75 9.21
N GLY A 6 7.35 2.18 8.36
CA GLY A 6 5.93 1.89 8.51
C GLY A 6 5.54 0.67 7.66
N THR A 7 4.32 0.17 7.83
CA THR A 7 3.78 -0.92 7.02
C THR A 7 2.59 -0.43 6.22
N LEU A 8 2.58 -0.71 4.92
CA LEU A 8 1.41 -0.54 4.06
C LEU A 8 0.82 -1.90 3.73
N LEU A 9 -0.50 -2.02 3.91
CA LEU A 9 -1.25 -3.19 3.52
C LEU A 9 -2.34 -2.78 2.55
N ILE A 10 -2.29 -3.29 1.32
CA ILE A 10 -3.37 -3.13 0.34
C ILE A 10 -4.34 -4.29 0.56
N ALA A 11 -5.50 -3.98 1.12
CA ALA A 11 -6.54 -4.94 1.42
C ALA A 11 -7.76 -4.66 0.53
N GLY A 12 -8.49 -5.67 0.09
CA GLY A 12 -9.66 -5.48 -0.74
C GLY A 12 -10.25 -6.82 -1.18
N PRO A 13 -11.47 -6.85 -1.74
CA PRO A 13 -11.95 -8.03 -2.42
C PRO A 13 -11.01 -8.32 -3.58
N PHE A 14 -10.25 -9.40 -3.46
CA PHE A 14 -9.22 -9.78 -4.42
C PHE A 14 -9.85 -10.31 -5.71
N ASP A 15 -10.44 -9.41 -6.51
CA ASP A 15 -10.54 -9.68 -7.94
C ASP A 15 -9.10 -9.60 -8.45
N TRP A 16 -8.52 -10.76 -8.73
CA TRP A 16 -7.14 -11.07 -9.15
C TRP A 16 -6.62 -10.29 -10.38
N LYS A 17 -7.35 -9.27 -10.82
CA LYS A 17 -7.09 -8.48 -12.02
C LYS A 17 -6.32 -7.18 -11.77
N CYS A 18 -6.28 -6.66 -10.54
CA CYS A 18 -5.69 -5.35 -10.30
C CYS A 18 -4.19 -5.43 -9.95
N ALA A 19 -3.34 -4.82 -10.77
CA ALA A 19 -1.90 -4.78 -10.56
C ALA A 19 -1.52 -3.67 -9.57
N ALA A 20 -1.58 -3.97 -8.27
CA ALA A 20 -1.29 -3.00 -7.22
C ALA A 20 0.18 -2.56 -7.24
N LYS A 21 0.40 -1.25 -7.03
CA LYS A 21 1.72 -0.63 -6.97
C LYS A 21 1.82 0.30 -5.76
N ILE A 22 2.97 0.29 -5.10
CA ILE A 22 3.34 1.27 -4.07
C ILE A 22 4.54 2.06 -4.62
N ASP A 23 4.38 3.37 -4.79
CA ASP A 23 5.37 4.26 -5.41
C ASP A 23 5.86 3.75 -6.79
N GLY A 24 4.96 3.10 -7.53
CA GLY A 24 5.26 2.50 -8.83
C GLY A 24 5.88 1.10 -8.79
N ALA A 25 6.28 0.59 -7.62
CA ALA A 25 6.75 -0.79 -7.46
C ALA A 25 5.56 -1.74 -7.36
N ALA A 26 5.53 -2.79 -8.19
CA ALA A 26 4.49 -3.81 -8.14
C ALA A 26 4.55 -4.57 -6.81
N VAL A 27 3.40 -4.73 -6.18
CA VAL A 27 3.27 -5.45 -4.90
C VAL A 27 2.17 -6.50 -5.01
N MET A 28 2.35 -7.60 -4.29
CA MET A 28 1.28 -8.56 -4.14
C MET A 28 0.20 -7.99 -3.22
N GLN A 29 -1.04 -7.96 -3.72
CA GLN A 29 -2.19 -7.58 -2.90
C GLN A 29 -2.34 -8.54 -1.71
N GLY A 30 -2.77 -8.01 -0.56
CA GLY A 30 -2.92 -8.79 0.67
C GLY A 30 -1.60 -9.08 1.41
N ALA A 31 -0.44 -8.77 0.80
CA ALA A 31 0.83 -8.85 1.49
C ALA A 31 1.18 -7.49 2.13
N PRO A 32 1.55 -7.45 3.42
CA PRO A 32 2.08 -6.24 4.03
C PRO A 32 3.45 -5.90 3.44
N MET A 33 3.65 -4.63 3.08
CA MET A 33 4.93 -4.10 2.59
C MET A 33 5.51 -3.12 3.61
N VAL A 34 6.79 -3.29 3.95
CA VAL A 34 7.52 -2.32 4.76
C VAL A 34 7.95 -1.16 3.87
N VAL A 35 7.55 0.05 4.26
CA VAL A 35 7.89 1.30 3.58
C VAL A 35 8.59 2.26 4.53
N LYS A 36 9.28 3.25 3.97
CA LYS A 36 9.81 4.34 4.79
C LYS A 36 8.66 5.17 5.38
N PRO A 37 8.86 5.89 6.47
CA PRO A 37 7.87 6.85 6.92
C PRO A 37 7.77 7.99 5.91
N GLY A 38 6.56 8.45 5.65
CA GLY A 38 6.29 9.55 4.74
C GLY A 38 5.09 9.33 3.86
N LYS A 39 5.04 10.10 2.78
CA LYS A 39 3.98 10.09 1.80
C LYS A 39 4.27 9.03 0.73
N HIS A 40 3.29 8.17 0.49
CA HIS A 40 3.35 7.08 -0.48
C HIS A 40 2.15 7.15 -1.41
N VAL A 41 2.34 6.74 -2.66
CA VAL A 41 1.26 6.61 -3.63
C VAL A 41 0.94 5.14 -3.80
N VAL A 42 -0.29 4.75 -3.47
CA VAL A 42 -0.82 3.42 -3.76
C VAL A 42 -1.66 3.53 -5.01
N ALA A 43 -1.28 2.80 -6.05
CA ALA A 43 -2.00 2.75 -7.32
C ALA A 43 -2.52 1.35 -7.59
N CYS A 44 -3.69 1.27 -8.21
CA CYS A 44 -4.25 0.02 -8.70
C CYS A 44 -4.96 0.31 -10.03
N ASP A 45 -4.51 -0.32 -11.10
CA ASP A 45 -4.94 -0.05 -12.48
C ASP A 45 -4.92 1.45 -12.85
N HIS A 46 -6.09 2.08 -12.97
CA HIS A 46 -6.26 3.49 -13.37
C HIS A 46 -6.47 4.45 -12.19
N GLU A 47 -6.51 3.95 -10.96
CA GLU A 47 -6.75 4.76 -9.76
C GLU A 47 -5.49 4.83 -8.88
N SER A 48 -5.38 5.93 -8.14
CA SER A 48 -4.32 6.10 -7.15
C SER A 48 -4.79 6.91 -5.95
N ILE A 49 -4.33 6.50 -4.77
CA ILE A 49 -4.50 7.24 -3.53
C ILE A 49 -3.13 7.59 -2.96
N GLU A 50 -3.07 8.76 -2.35
CA GLU A 50 -1.94 9.17 -1.54
C GLU A 50 -2.20 8.85 -0.07
N VAL A 51 -1.23 8.20 0.57
CA VAL A 51 -1.29 7.82 1.98
C VAL A 51 -0.06 8.27 2.72
N HIS A 52 -0.25 8.70 3.96
CA HIS A 52 0.86 9.07 4.84
C HIS A 52 1.08 7.97 5.86
N VAL A 53 2.30 7.45 5.93
CA VAL A 53 2.68 6.34 6.80
C VAL A 53 3.68 6.86 7.83
N ALA A 54 3.33 6.76 9.11
CA ALA A 54 4.25 7.10 10.19
C ALA A 54 5.11 5.88 10.59
N ALA A 55 6.27 6.12 11.19
CA ALA A 55 7.16 5.05 11.68
C ALA A 55 6.42 4.18 12.71
N GLY A 56 6.59 2.85 12.60
CA GLY A 56 5.95 1.89 13.51
C GLY A 56 4.43 1.77 13.36
N THR A 57 3.82 2.45 12.38
CA THR A 57 2.37 2.34 12.11
C THR A 57 2.09 1.38 10.96
N THR A 58 0.89 0.79 10.98
CA THR A 58 0.35 0.05 9.83
C THR A 58 -0.79 0.84 9.24
N VAL A 59 -0.66 1.20 7.97
CA VAL A 59 -1.71 1.84 7.18
C VAL A 59 -2.34 0.77 6.31
N LYS A 60 -3.63 0.54 6.52
CA LYS A 60 -4.44 -0.33 5.68
C LYS A 60 -5.13 0.55 4.62
N VAL A 61 -4.87 0.26 3.36
CA VAL A 61 -5.56 0.87 2.23
C VAL A 61 -6.57 -0.15 1.75
N ASP A 62 -7.84 0.09 2.11
CA ASP A 62 -8.95 -0.67 1.55
C ASP A 62 -9.14 -0.22 0.09
N TYR A 63 -9.06 -1.19 -0.82
CA TYR A 63 -9.11 -1.01 -2.28
C TYR A 63 -10.34 -0.22 -2.71
N PHE A 64 -10.12 0.65 -3.70
CA PHE A 64 -11.15 1.35 -4.46
C PHE A 64 -11.78 0.35 -5.43
N GLY A 65 -12.94 -0.22 -5.07
CA GLY A 65 -13.83 -0.85 -6.05
C GLY A 65 -14.58 0.22 -6.84
N PRO A 66 -15.12 -0.13 -8.03
CA PRO A 66 -15.41 0.77 -9.17
C PRO A 66 -16.28 1.99 -8.87
#